data_AF-A0A353T569-F1
#
_entry.id   AF-A0A353T569-F1
#
_cell.length_a   1.000
_cell.length_b   1.000
_cell.length_c   1.000
_cell.angle_alpha   90.00
_cell.angle_beta   90.00
_cell.angle_gamma   90.00
#
_symmetry.space_group_name_H-M   'P 1'
#
loop_
_entity.id
_entity.type
_entity.pdbx_description
1 polymer ?
#
loop_
_entity_poly.entity_id
_entity_poly.type
_entity_poly.pdbx_seq_one_letter_code
_entity_poly.pdbx_strand_id
1 'polypeptide(L)' 'PGDIAQCYADPSKAEKELGWKASRSLEKMCQDSWNWQRENPDGYGEE' A
#
# COMPACT_ATOMS: atom_id res chain seq x y z
N PRO A 1 7.38 -0.63 -24.92
CA PRO A 1 6.51 -1.70 -24.36
C PRO A 1 6.95 -2.03 -22.92
N GLY A 2 6.04 -1.97 -21.95
CA GLY A 2 6.40 -2.07 -20.52
C GLY A 2 5.31 -2.75 -19.69
N ASP A 3 4.20 -2.07 -19.45
CA ASP A 3 3.19 -2.54 -18.51
C ASP A 3 2.39 -3.76 -19.02
N ILE A 4 2.09 -4.67 -18.08
CA ILE A 4 1.18 -5.81 -18.28
C ILE A 4 -0.24 -5.44 -17.86
N ALA A 5 -1.24 -6.17 -18.37
CA ALA A 5 -2.65 -5.81 -18.16
C ALA A 5 -3.09 -5.87 -16.69
N GLN A 6 -2.77 -6.96 -15.97
CA GLN A 6 -3.23 -7.19 -14.60
C GLN A 6 -2.26 -8.10 -13.83
N CYS A 7 -2.08 -7.83 -12.53
CA CYS A 7 -1.29 -8.66 -11.62
C CYS A 7 -1.82 -8.52 -10.19
N TYR A 8 -2.12 -9.64 -9.54
CA TYR A 8 -2.62 -9.71 -8.17
C TYR A 8 -2.19 -11.03 -7.51
N ALA A 9 -2.19 -11.07 -6.18
CA ALA A 9 -1.70 -12.20 -5.40
C ALA A 9 -2.82 -12.98 -4.70
N ASP A 10 -2.65 -14.29 -4.55
CA ASP A 10 -3.36 -15.10 -3.56
C ASP A 10 -2.53 -15.14 -2.25
N PRO A 11 -2.98 -14.49 -1.16
CA PRO A 11 -2.22 -14.40 0.09
C PRO A 11 -2.44 -15.60 1.03
N SER A 12 -3.17 -16.65 0.61
CA SER A 12 -3.56 -17.77 1.48
C SER A 12 -2.38 -18.47 2.17
N LYS A 13 -1.22 -18.56 1.52
CA LYS A 13 -0.01 -19.14 2.10
C LYS A 13 0.51 -18.33 3.30
N ALA A 14 0.56 -17.00 3.18
CA ALA A 14 1.03 -16.12 4.25
C ALA A 14 0.07 -16.16 5.46
N GLU A 15 -1.24 -16.23 5.19
CA GLU A 15 -2.25 -16.39 6.25
C GLU A 15 -2.07 -17.72 7.00
N LYS A 16 -1.84 -18.82 6.27
CA LYS A 16 -1.66 -20.15 6.87
C LYS A 16 -0.36 -20.30 7.65
N GLU A 17 0.76 -19.86 7.08
CA GLU A 17 2.10 -20.13 7.63
C GLU A 17 2.55 -19.08 8.65
N LEU A 18 2.15 -17.82 8.45
CA LEU A 18 2.59 -16.69 9.28
C LEU A 18 1.48 -16.13 10.16
N GLY A 19 0.23 -16.59 9.98
CA GLY A 19 -0.94 -15.96 10.62
C GLY A 19 -1.14 -14.51 10.19
N TRP A 20 -0.53 -14.09 9.07
CA TRP A 20 -0.52 -12.70 8.63
C TRP A 20 -1.55 -12.46 7.51
N LYS A 21 -2.24 -11.33 7.59
CA LYS A 21 -3.19 -10.88 6.56
C LYS A 21 -3.20 -9.35 6.47
N ALA A 22 -3.21 -8.83 5.24
CA ALA A 22 -3.43 -7.41 5.01
C ALA A 22 -4.82 -6.98 5.53
N SER A 23 -4.86 -5.95 6.38
CA SER A 23 -6.08 -5.54 7.10
C SER A 23 -6.62 -4.17 6.65
N ARG A 24 -5.91 -3.46 5.78
CA ARG A 24 -6.31 -2.13 5.29
C ARG A 24 -6.98 -2.25 3.93
N SER A 25 -8.07 -1.51 3.73
CA SER A 25 -8.74 -1.39 2.43
C SER A 25 -8.04 -0.36 1.55
N LEU A 26 -8.41 -0.32 0.26
CA LEU A 26 -7.88 0.65 -0.69
C LEU A 26 -8.20 2.09 -0.27
N GLU A 27 -9.41 2.34 0.23
CA GLU A 27 -9.84 3.67 0.70
C GLU A 27 -8.96 4.15 1.85
N LYS A 28 -8.63 3.24 2.79
CA LYS A 28 -7.75 3.57 3.91
C LYS A 28 -6.33 3.88 3.43
N MET A 29 -5.80 3.11 2.49
CA MET A 29 -4.49 3.39 1.88
C MET A 29 -4.48 4.77 1.21
N CYS A 30 -5.49 5.09 0.39
CA CYS A 30 -5.59 6.39 -0.28
C CYS A 30 -5.70 7.55 0.73
N GLN A 31 -6.49 7.38 1.79
CA GLN A 31 -6.63 8.38 2.84
C GLN A 31 -5.30 8.62 3.58
N ASP A 32 -4.59 7.56 3.93
CA ASP A 32 -3.32 7.65 4.63
C ASP A 32 -2.24 8.31 3.75
N SER A 33 -2.18 7.96 2.46
CA SER A 33 -1.30 8.62 1.49
C SER A 33 -1.61 10.11 1.34
N TRP A 34 -2.89 10.47 1.25
CA TRP A 34 -3.30 11.89 1.14
C TRP A 34 -2.99 12.68 2.40
N ASN A 35 -3.26 12.11 3.59
CA ASN A 35 -2.95 12.77 4.85
C ASN A 35 -1.46 13.08 4.96
N TRP A 36 -0.60 12.10 4.62
CA TRP A 36 0.85 12.30 4.59
C TRP A 36 1.24 13.42 3.62
N GLN A 37 0.81 13.35 2.36
CA GLN A 37 1.18 14.35 1.36
C GLN A 37 0.67 15.76 1.69
N ARG A 38 -0.52 15.86 2.28
CA ARG A 38 -1.11 17.14 2.72
C ARG A 38 -0.32 17.77 3.86
N GLU A 39 0.15 16.97 4.80
CA GLU A 39 0.91 17.43 5.97
C GLU A 39 2.40 17.63 5.66
N ASN A 40 2.90 16.97 4.62
CA ASN A 40 4.30 16.97 4.21
C ASN A 40 4.38 17.28 2.71
N PRO A 41 4.02 18.50 2.27
CA PRO A 41 3.93 18.85 0.86
C PRO A 41 5.26 18.67 0.12
N ASP A 42 6.38 18.91 0.79
CA ASP A 42 7.75 18.75 0.27
C ASP A 42 8.42 17.46 0.77
N GLY A 43 7.64 16.51 1.30
CA GLY A 43 8.15 15.27 1.89
C GLY A 43 8.86 15.51 3.22
N TYR A 44 9.97 14.79 3.46
CA TYR A 44 10.71 14.86 4.73
C TYR A 44 11.53 16.15 4.91
N GLY A 45 11.54 17.06 3.94
CA GLY A 45 12.44 18.22 3.89
C GLY A 45 13.85 17.86 3.38
N GLU A 46 14.67 18.87 3.08
CA GLU A 46 16.12 18.70 2.89
C GLU A 46 16.81 18.75 4.27
N GLU A 47 17.77 17.85 4.51
CA GLU A 47 18.57 17.78 5.75
C GLU A 47 19.37 19.06 6.04
#